data_AF-A0AA39NQZ7-F1
#
_entry.id   AF-A0AA39NQZ7-F1
#
_cell.length_a   1.000
_cell.length_b   1.000
_cell.length_c   1.000
_cell.angle_alpha   90.00
_cell.angle_beta   90.00
_cell.angle_gamma   90.00
#
_symmetry.space_group_name_H-M   'P 1'
#
loop_
_entity.id
_entity.type
_entity.pdbx_description
1 polymer ?
#
loop_
_entity_poly.entity_id
_entity_poly.type
_entity_poly.pdbx_seq_one_letter_code
_entity_poly.pdbx_strand_id
1 'polypeptide(L)'
;MSPPDIPTDVIYEILLQYGVRNLSFLWLNCRPVSRNFKDAVERVFVTKHLRKTWLRVDTGEHDAGVVELQFYSLDPDDSSRAIFESYECQESLEWALRHASSLEHPNVIIQVRHAANDTMLPDLRYHFDPAEDVEFEVSFDWKGMYSHFFREREEVQRRLDERYRSVSAEAARGSFLSAFTSFRRMALGVDYSRISRAVRAERTRRNVLESEGREVSGDDRLGFEKLERKKDLVAMEDPYSDEGGAGEDEDGVDGEEDEDEDSEADESLEEDDEDENGDDCDSNDFD
;
A
#
# COMPACT_ATOMS: atom_id res chain seq x y z
N MET A 1 5.21 28.62 33.51
CA MET A 1 5.81 28.93 32.19
C MET A 1 5.22 27.96 31.20
N SER A 2 4.43 28.46 30.24
CA SER A 2 4.00 27.61 29.12
C SER A 2 5.22 27.34 28.24
N PRO A 3 5.37 26.14 27.67
CA PRO A 3 6.44 25.88 26.71
C PRO A 3 6.31 26.84 25.53
N PRO A 4 7.43 27.31 24.95
CA PRO A 4 7.40 28.19 23.79
C PRO A 4 6.76 27.47 22.60
N ASP A 5 5.82 28.13 21.93
CA ASP A 5 5.19 27.61 20.73
C ASP A 5 6.21 27.55 19.59
N ILE A 6 6.50 26.34 19.12
CA ILE A 6 7.38 26.12 17.98
C ILE A 6 6.64 26.56 16.71
N PRO A 7 7.23 27.43 15.85
CA PRO A 7 6.60 27.86 14.61
C PRO A 7 6.33 26.70 13.64
N THR A 8 5.23 26.78 12.88
CA THR A 8 4.82 25.76 11.90
C THR A 8 5.90 25.45 10.88
N ASP A 9 6.65 26.46 10.39
CA ASP A 9 7.72 26.25 9.41
C ASP A 9 8.87 25.41 9.98
N VAL A 10 9.23 25.61 11.25
CA VAL A 10 10.26 24.80 11.91
C VAL A 10 9.80 23.35 12.05
N ILE A 11 8.53 23.13 12.42
CA ILE A 11 7.94 21.79 12.49
C ILE A 11 7.92 21.15 11.10
N TYR A 12 7.52 21.90 10.06
CA TYR A 12 7.51 21.42 8.68
C TYR A 12 8.88 20.90 8.24
N GLU A 13 9.95 21.67 8.47
CA GLU A 13 11.31 21.25 8.13
C GLU A 13 11.75 20.00 8.91
N ILE A 14 11.43 19.91 10.21
CA ILE A 14 11.71 18.71 11.01
C ILE A 14 10.98 17.49 10.44
N LEU A 15 9.69 17.65 10.09
CA LEU A 15 8.87 16.56 9.57
C LEU A 15 9.30 16.14 8.15
N LEU A 16 9.82 17.05 7.33
CA LEU A 16 10.41 16.72 6.04
C LEU A 16 11.59 15.75 6.18
N GLN A 17 12.44 15.96 7.20
CA GLN A 17 13.59 15.09 7.48
C GLN A 17 13.19 13.70 7.99
N TYR A 18 11.99 13.55 8.54
CA TYR A 18 11.47 12.24 8.96
C TYR A 18 11.24 11.29 7.76
N GLY A 19 11.07 11.84 6.56
CA GLY A 19 10.92 11.10 5.31
C GLY A 19 9.66 10.22 5.27
N VAL A 20 9.71 9.15 4.47
CA VAL A 20 8.57 8.24 4.18
C VAL A 20 8.39 7.16 5.26
N ARG A 21 9.25 7.14 6.28
CA ARG A 21 9.42 6.00 7.19
C ARG A 21 8.12 5.53 7.87
N ASN A 22 7.26 6.47 8.27
CA ASN A 22 5.98 6.11 8.88
C ASN A 22 4.91 7.19 8.65
N LEU A 23 4.29 7.15 7.47
CA LEU A 23 3.21 8.09 7.10
C LEU A 23 1.99 7.97 8.01
N SER A 24 1.65 6.76 8.47
CA SER A 24 0.55 6.54 9.42
C SER A 24 0.80 7.29 10.72
N PHE A 25 2.02 7.26 11.25
CA PHE A 25 2.39 7.99 12.46
C PHE A 25 2.27 9.50 12.27
N LEU A 26 2.82 10.04 11.17
CA LEU A 26 2.68 11.47 10.88
C LEU A 26 1.21 11.89 10.81
N TRP A 27 0.39 11.12 10.10
CA TRP A 27 -1.01 11.48 9.86
C TRP A 27 -1.92 11.28 11.07
N LEU A 28 -1.77 10.18 11.81
CA LEU A 28 -2.68 9.80 12.89
C LEU A 28 -2.20 10.24 14.28
N ASN A 29 -0.89 10.41 14.47
CA ASN A 29 -0.32 10.72 15.77
C ASN A 29 0.24 12.15 15.84
N CYS A 30 1.00 12.62 14.84
CA CYS A 30 1.53 13.99 14.85
C CYS A 30 0.47 15.04 14.51
N ARG A 31 -0.31 14.83 13.44
CA ARG A 31 -1.33 15.78 12.96
C ARG A 31 -2.30 16.28 14.05
N PRO A 32 -2.84 15.43 14.96
CA PRO A 32 -3.78 15.91 16.00
C PRO A 32 -3.13 16.61 17.20
N VAL A 33 -1.80 16.67 17.32
CA VAL A 33 -1.10 17.20 18.51
C VAL A 33 -1.40 18.68 18.77
N SER A 34 -1.31 19.50 17.71
CA SER A 34 -1.56 20.95 17.79
C SER A 34 -1.92 21.51 16.42
N ARG A 35 -2.35 22.77 16.36
CA ARG A 35 -2.60 23.44 15.08
C ARG A 35 -1.35 23.54 14.21
N ASN A 36 -0.20 23.89 14.81
CA ASN A 36 1.06 23.98 14.08
C ASN A 36 1.50 22.62 13.55
N PHE A 37 1.32 21.54 14.31
CA PHE A 37 1.57 20.17 13.82
C PHE A 37 0.61 19.77 12.72
N LYS A 38 -0.68 20.11 12.85
CA LYS A 38 -1.68 19.83 11.82
C LYS A 38 -1.29 20.48 10.50
N ASP A 39 -0.99 21.77 10.52
CA ASP A 39 -0.66 22.54 9.32
C ASP A 39 0.66 22.08 8.69
N ALA A 40 1.67 21.78 9.53
CA ALA A 40 2.95 21.25 9.06
C ALA A 40 2.81 19.85 8.42
N VAL A 41 2.09 18.93 9.07
CA VAL A 41 1.83 17.58 8.52
C VAL A 41 1.04 17.70 7.22
N GLU A 42 -0.06 18.45 7.18
CA GLU A 42 -0.85 18.63 5.96
C GLU A 42 -0.01 19.21 4.81
N ARG A 43 0.87 20.17 5.10
CA ARG A 43 1.82 20.72 4.12
C ARG A 43 2.83 19.68 3.63
N VAL A 44 3.38 18.83 4.51
CA VAL A 44 4.25 17.70 4.10
C VAL A 44 3.48 16.76 3.18
N PHE A 45 2.24 16.41 3.53
CA PHE A 45 1.42 15.52 2.72
C PHE A 45 1.13 16.09 1.33
N VAL A 46 0.70 17.34 1.22
CA VAL A 46 0.47 17.99 -0.07
C VAL A 46 1.77 18.03 -0.91
N THR A 47 2.89 18.41 -0.30
CA THR A 47 4.15 18.62 -1.04
C THR A 47 4.88 17.33 -1.40
N LYS A 48 4.78 16.28 -0.58
CA LYS A 48 5.59 15.05 -0.71
C LYS A 48 4.81 13.77 -0.97
N HIS A 49 3.51 13.71 -0.65
CA HIS A 49 2.76 12.44 -0.70
C HIS A 49 1.56 12.50 -1.65
N LEU A 50 0.84 13.62 -1.67
CA LEU A 50 -0.34 13.79 -2.51
C LEU A 50 0.02 13.84 -4.00
N ARG A 51 1.10 14.54 -4.36
CA ARG A 51 1.71 14.52 -5.72
C ARG A 51 2.18 13.13 -6.16
N LYS A 52 2.34 12.21 -5.21
CA LYS A 52 2.78 10.82 -5.41
C LYS A 52 1.66 9.84 -5.08
N THR A 53 0.43 10.33 -5.10
CA THR A 53 -0.78 9.55 -4.95
C THR A 53 -1.41 9.39 -6.32
N TRP A 54 -1.88 8.18 -6.61
CA TRP A 54 -2.52 7.82 -7.86
C TRP A 54 -3.85 7.15 -7.57
N LEU A 55 -4.85 7.43 -8.39
CA LEU A 55 -6.07 6.64 -8.43
C LEU A 55 -5.97 5.69 -9.61
N ARG A 56 -6.26 4.42 -9.36
CA ARG A 56 -6.29 3.38 -10.39
C ARG A 56 -7.70 2.84 -10.47
N VAL A 57 -8.36 3.11 -11.58
CA VAL A 57 -9.76 2.74 -11.81
C VAL A 57 -9.81 1.59 -12.80
N ASP A 58 -10.45 0.49 -12.40
CA ASP A 58 -10.69 -0.62 -13.32
C ASP A 58 -11.96 -0.37 -14.13
N THR A 59 -11.81 -0.32 -15.45
CA THR A 59 -12.87 -0.12 -16.43
C THR A 59 -13.46 -1.42 -16.96
N GLY A 60 -12.88 -2.58 -16.63
CA GLY A 60 -13.38 -3.90 -17.04
C GLY A 60 -13.05 -4.30 -18.49
N GLU A 61 -12.20 -3.54 -19.20
CA GLU A 61 -11.77 -3.85 -20.56
C GLU A 61 -10.63 -4.88 -20.60
N HIS A 62 -10.74 -5.86 -21.49
CA HIS A 62 -10.15 -7.20 -21.39
C HIS A 62 -8.62 -7.37 -21.49
N ASP A 63 -7.80 -6.32 -21.65
CA ASP A 63 -6.32 -6.49 -21.61
C ASP A 63 -5.51 -5.24 -21.18
N ALA A 64 -6.13 -4.09 -20.93
CA ALA A 64 -5.45 -2.88 -20.42
C ALA A 64 -6.40 -1.92 -19.67
N GLY A 65 -7.53 -2.41 -19.15
CA GLY A 65 -8.61 -1.59 -18.61
C GLY A 65 -8.36 -0.94 -17.25
N VAL A 66 -7.13 -0.54 -16.90
CA VAL A 66 -6.88 0.24 -15.68
C VAL A 66 -6.46 1.63 -16.08
N VAL A 67 -7.33 2.61 -15.84
CA VAL A 67 -7.04 4.02 -16.06
C VAL A 67 -6.39 4.60 -14.81
N GLU A 68 -5.28 5.29 -15.01
CA GLU A 68 -4.57 6.00 -13.95
C GLU A 68 -4.96 7.48 -13.95
N LEU A 69 -5.30 8.00 -12.77
CA LEU A 69 -5.44 9.43 -12.54
C LEU A 69 -4.33 9.90 -11.62
N GLN A 70 -3.68 10.99 -12.01
CA GLN A 70 -2.61 11.62 -11.25
C GLN A 70 -3.14 12.86 -10.52
N PHE A 71 -2.60 13.13 -9.34
CA PHE A 71 -2.86 14.38 -8.65
C PHE A 71 -2.43 15.59 -9.50
N TYR A 72 -3.37 16.48 -9.77
CA TYR A 72 -3.12 17.73 -10.49
C TYR A 72 -2.91 18.89 -9.51
N SER A 73 -3.95 19.20 -8.73
CA SER A 73 -3.93 20.35 -7.82
C SER A 73 -4.91 20.20 -6.65
N LEU A 74 -4.86 21.14 -5.72
CA LEU A 74 -5.94 21.32 -4.74
C LEU A 74 -6.95 22.32 -5.33
N ASP A 75 -8.22 22.12 -4.99
CA ASP A 75 -9.25 23.10 -5.31
C ASP A 75 -8.89 24.46 -4.69
N PRO A 76 -8.86 25.55 -5.48
CA PRO A 76 -8.49 26.89 -4.99
C PRO A 76 -9.48 27.44 -3.95
N ASP A 77 -10.74 27.02 -3.99
CA ASP A 77 -11.79 27.43 -3.06
C ASP A 77 -11.88 26.50 -1.84
N ASP A 78 -11.39 25.26 -1.96
CA ASP A 78 -11.39 24.25 -0.90
C ASP A 78 -10.10 23.43 -0.84
N SER A 79 -9.15 23.85 0.01
CA SER A 79 -7.89 23.12 0.24
C SER A 79 -8.04 21.69 0.78
N SER A 80 -9.23 21.26 1.21
CA SER A 80 -9.50 19.86 1.58
C SER A 80 -9.82 18.97 0.39
N ARG A 81 -10.10 19.57 -0.77
CA ARG A 81 -10.46 18.87 -2.00
C ARG A 81 -9.23 18.75 -2.90
N ALA A 82 -8.87 17.51 -3.22
CA ALA A 82 -7.81 17.23 -4.19
C ALA A 82 -8.44 16.90 -5.54
N ILE A 83 -7.78 17.37 -6.60
CA ILE A 83 -8.18 17.20 -8.00
C ILE A 83 -7.19 16.24 -8.66
N PHE A 84 -7.74 15.23 -9.33
CA PHE A 84 -7.02 14.21 -10.07
C PHE A 84 -7.53 14.18 -11.50
N GLU A 85 -6.62 14.09 -12.45
CA GLU A 85 -6.94 14.18 -13.86
C GLU A 85 -6.42 12.97 -14.64
N SER A 86 -7.10 12.66 -15.73
CA SER A 86 -6.61 11.74 -16.75
C SER A 86 -6.97 12.22 -18.15
N TYR A 87 -6.03 12.00 -19.07
CA TYR A 87 -6.21 12.21 -20.50
C TYR A 87 -6.64 10.93 -21.23
N GLU A 88 -6.69 9.80 -20.51
CA GLU A 88 -6.93 8.49 -21.09
C GLU A 88 -8.39 8.07 -20.93
N CYS A 89 -8.93 7.42 -21.96
CA CYS A 89 -10.17 6.61 -21.94
C CYS A 89 -11.34 7.21 -21.13
N GLN A 90 -11.69 8.47 -21.40
CA GLN A 90 -12.65 9.23 -20.60
C GLN A 90 -14.06 8.61 -20.54
N GLU A 91 -14.55 8.04 -21.65
CA GLU A 91 -15.85 7.38 -21.69
C GLU A 91 -15.88 6.12 -20.79
N SER A 92 -14.84 5.29 -20.86
CA SER A 92 -14.70 4.08 -20.03
C SER A 92 -14.54 4.45 -18.55
N LEU A 93 -13.87 5.57 -18.25
CA LEU A 93 -13.70 6.08 -16.90
C LEU A 93 -15.01 6.62 -16.30
N GLU A 94 -15.80 7.35 -17.09
CA GLU A 94 -17.13 7.79 -16.68
C GLU A 94 -18.03 6.59 -16.39
N TRP A 95 -18.05 5.62 -17.29
CA TRP A 95 -18.82 4.39 -17.11
C TRP A 95 -18.37 3.66 -15.85
N ALA A 96 -17.06 3.49 -15.66
CA ALA A 96 -16.51 2.84 -14.49
C ALA A 96 -16.94 3.56 -13.22
N LEU A 97 -16.78 4.88 -13.12
CA LEU A 97 -17.09 5.65 -11.90
C LEU A 97 -18.60 5.73 -11.60
N ARG A 98 -19.45 5.82 -12.64
CA ARG A 98 -20.91 5.72 -12.49
C ARG A 98 -21.34 4.40 -11.86
N HIS A 99 -20.72 3.30 -12.25
CA HIS A 99 -21.05 1.96 -11.77
C HIS A 99 -20.18 1.50 -10.57
N ALA A 100 -19.09 2.20 -10.28
CA ALA A 100 -18.14 1.98 -9.18
C ALA A 100 -18.58 2.57 -7.84
N SER A 101 -19.74 3.20 -7.77
CA SER A 101 -20.24 3.83 -6.54
C SER A 101 -20.56 2.83 -5.42
N SER A 102 -20.39 1.52 -5.67
CA SER A 102 -20.57 0.49 -4.66
C SER A 102 -19.45 0.56 -3.62
N LEU A 103 -19.80 0.94 -2.39
CA LEU A 103 -18.88 0.84 -1.26
C LEU A 103 -18.60 -0.62 -0.86
N GLU A 104 -19.48 -1.53 -1.29
CA GLU A 104 -19.35 -2.97 -1.07
C GLU A 104 -18.29 -3.61 -1.97
N HIS A 105 -18.18 -3.14 -3.21
CA HIS A 105 -17.24 -3.63 -4.21
C HIS A 105 -16.47 -2.44 -4.82
N PRO A 106 -15.46 -1.90 -4.11
CA PRO A 106 -14.72 -0.74 -4.59
C PRO A 106 -13.99 -1.03 -5.90
N ASN A 107 -14.18 -0.16 -6.90
CA ASN A 107 -13.48 -0.28 -8.19
C ASN A 107 -12.28 0.69 -8.32
N VAL A 108 -12.04 1.53 -7.31
CA VAL A 108 -10.91 2.47 -7.27
C VAL A 108 -9.89 1.99 -6.25
N ILE A 109 -8.65 1.79 -6.71
CA ILE A 109 -7.50 1.53 -5.85
C ILE A 109 -6.69 2.82 -5.73
N ILE A 110 -6.50 3.27 -4.50
CA ILE A 110 -5.65 4.40 -4.16
C ILE A 110 -4.25 3.87 -3.91
N GLN A 111 -3.29 4.37 -4.68
CA GLN A 111 -1.87 4.13 -4.44
C GLN A 111 -1.26 5.38 -3.80
N VAL A 112 -0.72 5.23 -2.60
CA VAL A 112 0.05 6.24 -1.88
C VAL A 112 1.48 5.73 -1.78
N ARG A 113 2.35 6.23 -2.66
CA ARG A 113 3.73 5.71 -2.80
C ARG A 113 3.74 4.18 -3.00
N HIS A 114 4.42 3.45 -2.12
CA HIS A 114 4.57 1.98 -2.11
C HIS A 114 3.43 1.25 -1.39
N ALA A 115 2.31 1.92 -1.15
CA ALA A 115 1.16 1.32 -0.49
C ALA A 115 -0.10 1.50 -1.31
N ALA A 116 -0.89 0.44 -1.46
CA ALA A 116 -2.19 0.48 -2.10
C ALA A 116 -3.32 0.14 -1.12
N ASN A 117 -4.46 0.80 -1.28
CA ASN A 117 -5.69 0.47 -0.57
C ASN A 117 -6.92 0.90 -1.39
N ASP A 118 -8.06 0.26 -1.18
CA ASP A 118 -9.34 0.58 -1.83
C ASP A 118 -10.32 1.22 -0.83
N THR A 119 -9.77 2.11 0.00
CA THR A 119 -10.56 2.83 0.98
C THR A 119 -11.53 3.79 0.31
N MET A 120 -12.52 4.26 1.06
CA MET A 120 -13.51 5.18 0.49
C MET A 120 -12.89 6.53 0.12
N LEU A 121 -13.43 7.16 -0.92
CA LEU A 121 -13.13 8.53 -1.32
C LEU A 121 -14.26 9.44 -0.83
N PRO A 122 -14.11 10.15 0.30
CA PRO A 122 -15.18 10.98 0.84
C PRO A 122 -15.46 12.17 -0.09
N ASP A 123 -16.73 12.52 -0.23
CA ASP A 123 -17.19 13.61 -1.10
C ASP A 123 -16.68 13.52 -2.56
N LEU A 124 -16.54 12.29 -3.04
CA LEU A 124 -16.16 11.98 -4.42
C LEU A 124 -17.12 12.65 -5.42
N ARG A 125 -16.54 13.42 -6.33
CA ARG A 125 -17.20 13.99 -7.50
C ARG A 125 -16.32 13.73 -8.71
N TYR A 126 -16.94 13.71 -9.88
CA TYR A 126 -16.23 13.70 -11.13
C TYR A 126 -16.88 14.67 -12.09
N HIS A 127 -16.08 15.24 -12.97
CA HIS A 127 -16.52 16.09 -14.06
C HIS A 127 -16.02 15.46 -15.36
N PHE A 128 -16.95 15.31 -16.30
CA PHE A 128 -16.67 14.83 -17.64
C PHE A 128 -17.26 15.81 -18.65
N ASP A 129 -16.44 16.22 -19.61
CA ASP A 129 -16.88 16.97 -20.79
C ASP A 129 -16.42 16.18 -22.03
N PRO A 130 -17.35 15.74 -22.90
CA PRO A 130 -17.04 14.93 -24.07
C PRO A 130 -16.31 15.71 -25.19
N ALA A 131 -15.99 16.99 -25.01
CA ALA A 131 -15.11 17.71 -25.93
C ALA A 131 -13.68 17.16 -25.87
N GLU A 132 -13.07 16.91 -27.03
CA GLU A 132 -11.77 16.20 -27.19
C GLU A 132 -10.56 16.84 -26.47
N ASP A 133 -10.71 18.03 -25.87
CA ASP A 133 -9.64 18.79 -25.21
C ASP A 133 -9.84 18.98 -23.69
N VAL A 134 -10.89 18.43 -23.08
CA VAL A 134 -11.19 18.64 -21.65
C VAL A 134 -10.79 17.40 -20.85
N GLU A 135 -9.98 17.57 -19.81
CA GLU A 135 -9.50 16.50 -18.94
C GLU A 135 -10.65 15.87 -18.12
N PHE A 136 -10.59 14.54 -17.91
CA PHE A 136 -11.50 13.90 -16.97
C PHE A 136 -11.05 14.21 -15.56
N GLU A 137 -11.88 14.92 -14.79
CA GLU A 137 -11.54 15.36 -13.44
C GLU A 137 -12.24 14.48 -12.39
N VAL A 138 -11.50 14.01 -11.40
CA VAL A 138 -12.01 13.41 -10.17
C VAL A 138 -11.56 14.26 -8.99
N SER A 139 -12.49 14.62 -8.12
CA SER A 139 -12.19 15.35 -6.90
C SER A 139 -12.84 14.77 -5.65
N PHE A 140 -12.12 14.79 -4.53
CA PHE A 140 -12.57 14.21 -3.25
C PHE A 140 -11.84 14.84 -2.06
N ASP A 141 -12.35 14.62 -0.84
CA ASP A 141 -11.66 15.03 0.40
C ASP A 141 -10.43 14.14 0.66
N TRP A 142 -9.25 14.69 0.36
CA TRP A 142 -7.99 13.97 0.51
C TRP A 142 -7.60 13.77 1.98
N LYS A 143 -8.06 14.65 2.89
CA LYS A 143 -7.78 14.54 4.33
C LYS A 143 -8.61 13.40 4.92
N GLY A 144 -9.87 13.31 4.53
CA GLY A 144 -10.74 12.17 4.84
C GLY A 144 -10.17 10.87 4.29
N MET A 145 -9.80 10.85 3.01
CA MET A 145 -9.19 9.68 2.35
C MET A 145 -7.96 9.17 3.12
N TYR A 146 -6.95 10.01 3.39
CA TYR A 146 -5.76 9.56 4.13
C TYR A 146 -6.11 9.08 5.54
N SER A 147 -7.09 9.69 6.19
CA SER A 147 -7.54 9.26 7.52
C SER A 147 -8.10 7.83 7.47
N HIS A 148 -8.94 7.52 6.47
CA HIS A 148 -9.43 6.15 6.30
C HIS A 148 -8.31 5.19 5.87
N PHE A 149 -7.43 5.61 4.97
CA PHE A 149 -6.32 4.81 4.46
C PHE A 149 -5.38 4.37 5.58
N PHE A 150 -4.89 5.31 6.39
CA PHE A 150 -3.91 5.00 7.43
C PHE A 150 -4.54 4.32 8.65
N ARG A 151 -5.79 4.63 9.02
CA ARG A 151 -6.46 3.95 10.13
C ARG A 151 -6.61 2.46 9.86
N GLU A 152 -6.95 2.09 8.62
CA GLU A 152 -7.05 0.69 8.25
C GLU A 152 -5.70 -0.02 8.39
N ARG A 153 -4.62 0.61 7.88
CA ARG A 153 -3.26 0.06 8.00
C ARG A 153 -2.81 -0.09 9.45
N GLU A 154 -3.07 0.93 10.28
CA GLU A 154 -2.74 0.89 11.71
C GLU A 154 -3.51 -0.21 12.44
N GLU A 155 -4.79 -0.42 12.11
CA GLU A 155 -5.59 -1.48 12.69
C GLU A 155 -5.12 -2.88 12.28
N VAL A 156 -4.72 -3.07 11.01
CA VAL A 156 -4.09 -4.32 10.56
C VAL A 156 -2.80 -4.58 11.33
N GLN A 157 -1.93 -3.57 11.46
CA GLN A 157 -0.68 -3.69 12.20
C GLN A 157 -0.92 -4.00 13.68
N ARG A 158 -1.87 -3.32 14.33
CA ARG A 158 -2.21 -3.54 15.74
C ARG A 158 -2.64 -5.00 15.98
N ARG A 159 -3.50 -5.55 15.12
CA ARG A 159 -3.95 -6.95 15.21
C ARG A 159 -2.82 -7.94 14.95
N LEU A 160 -1.89 -7.61 14.06
CA LEU A 160 -0.68 -8.42 13.83
C LEU A 160 0.23 -8.42 15.05
N ASP A 161 0.46 -7.27 15.67
CA ASP A 161 1.28 -7.17 16.89
C ASP A 161 0.65 -7.97 18.04
N GLU A 162 -0.67 -7.93 18.19
CA GLU A 162 -1.41 -8.74 19.16
C GLU A 162 -1.26 -10.23 18.88
N ARG A 163 -1.34 -10.63 17.60
CA ARG A 163 -1.11 -12.01 17.18
C ARG A 163 0.31 -12.45 17.51
N TYR A 164 1.31 -11.63 17.21
CA TYR A 164 2.71 -11.90 17.51
C TYR A 164 2.94 -12.10 19.01
N ARG A 165 2.39 -11.20 19.85
CA ARG A 165 2.46 -11.33 21.32
C ARG A 165 1.80 -12.61 21.81
N SER A 166 0.66 -13.00 21.24
CA SER A 166 -0.02 -14.26 21.57
C SER A 166 0.85 -15.47 21.25
N VAL A 167 1.45 -15.51 20.06
CA VAL A 167 2.32 -16.62 19.62
C VAL A 167 3.57 -16.72 20.49
N SER A 168 4.18 -15.58 20.83
CA SER A 168 5.32 -15.52 21.76
C SER A 168 4.95 -16.06 23.14
N ALA A 169 3.78 -15.69 23.67
CA ALA A 169 3.28 -16.19 24.94
C ALA A 169 2.97 -17.70 24.92
N GLU A 170 2.45 -18.24 23.81
CA GLU A 170 2.24 -19.69 23.65
C GLU A 170 3.55 -20.48 23.66
N ALA A 171 4.58 -19.96 22.98
CA ALA A 171 5.92 -20.54 22.96
C ALA A 171 6.53 -20.59 24.37
N ALA A 172 6.42 -19.49 25.12
CA ALA A 172 6.90 -19.41 26.50
C ALA A 172 6.19 -20.39 27.46
N ARG A 173 4.95 -20.80 27.14
CA ARG A 173 4.17 -21.79 27.91
C ARG A 173 4.46 -23.25 27.51
N GLY A 174 5.41 -23.49 26.61
CA GLY A 174 5.81 -24.83 26.18
C GLY A 174 4.90 -25.45 25.13
N SER A 175 3.98 -24.68 24.51
CA SER A 175 3.13 -25.17 23.41
C SER A 175 3.86 -25.06 22.07
N PHE A 176 4.95 -25.81 21.91
CA PHE A 176 5.87 -25.67 20.78
C PHE A 176 5.19 -25.89 19.42
N LEU A 177 4.35 -26.91 19.27
CA LEU A 177 3.65 -27.19 18.00
C LEU A 177 2.65 -26.09 17.60
N SER A 178 1.90 -25.52 18.57
CA SER A 178 0.97 -24.39 18.34
C SER A 178 1.71 -23.11 17.97
N ALA A 179 2.80 -22.82 18.68
CA ALA A 179 3.62 -21.65 18.41
C ALA A 179 4.32 -21.76 17.05
N PHE A 180 4.85 -22.94 16.71
CA PHE A 180 5.50 -23.20 15.44
C PHE A 180 4.54 -23.08 14.25
N THR A 181 3.34 -23.66 14.34
CA THR A 181 2.32 -23.54 13.28
C THR A 181 1.84 -22.10 13.12
N SER A 182 1.64 -21.37 14.22
CA SER A 182 1.28 -19.95 14.17
C SER A 182 2.40 -19.07 13.62
N PHE A 183 3.66 -19.35 13.98
CA PHE A 183 4.82 -18.66 13.44
C PHE A 183 4.96 -18.86 11.92
N ARG A 184 4.80 -20.09 11.43
CA ARG A 184 4.80 -20.39 9.99
C ARG A 184 3.72 -19.61 9.24
N ARG A 185 2.51 -19.54 9.78
CA ARG A 185 1.41 -18.75 9.17
C ARG A 185 1.74 -17.27 9.07
N MET A 186 2.42 -16.71 10.07
CA MET A 186 2.87 -15.31 10.02
C MET A 186 3.98 -15.13 8.99
N ALA A 187 4.98 -16.00 8.97
CA ALA A 187 6.10 -15.94 8.02
C ALA A 187 5.65 -16.08 6.56
N LEU A 188 4.61 -16.87 6.31
CA LEU A 188 4.00 -17.04 4.98
C LEU A 188 2.93 -15.98 4.64
N GLY A 189 2.76 -14.93 5.47
CA GLY A 189 1.79 -13.87 5.22
C GLY A 189 0.31 -14.26 5.38
N VAL A 190 0.00 -15.51 5.74
CA VAL A 190 -1.37 -16.02 5.89
C VAL A 190 -2.16 -15.24 6.94
N ASP A 191 -1.52 -14.93 8.07
CA ASP A 191 -2.17 -14.15 9.12
C ASP A 191 -2.34 -12.68 8.70
N TYR A 192 -1.41 -12.10 7.93
CA TYR A 192 -1.57 -10.77 7.34
C TYR A 192 -2.80 -10.71 6.43
N SER A 193 -2.89 -11.57 5.40
CA SER A 193 -4.01 -11.53 4.45
C SER A 193 -5.35 -11.81 5.15
N ARG A 194 -5.38 -12.71 6.13
CA ARG A 194 -6.60 -12.97 6.92
C ARG A 194 -7.03 -11.76 7.75
N ILE A 195 -6.09 -11.10 8.43
CA ILE A 195 -6.36 -9.91 9.25
C ILE A 195 -6.77 -8.74 8.35
N SER A 196 -5.99 -8.48 7.29
CA SER A 196 -6.25 -7.47 6.25
C SER A 196 -7.67 -7.62 5.69
N ARG A 197 -8.05 -8.83 5.28
CA ARG A 197 -9.40 -9.13 4.78
C ARG A 197 -10.48 -8.88 5.82
N ALA A 198 -10.27 -9.29 7.07
CA ALA A 198 -11.26 -9.09 8.13
C ALA A 198 -11.46 -7.59 8.44
N VAL A 199 -10.37 -6.82 8.53
CA VAL A 199 -10.41 -5.38 8.76
C VAL A 199 -11.10 -4.66 7.59
N ARG A 200 -10.75 -5.00 6.35
CA ARG A 200 -11.43 -4.47 5.15
C ARG A 200 -12.92 -4.79 5.17
N ALA A 201 -13.30 -6.03 5.45
CA ALA A 201 -14.70 -6.43 5.51
C ALA A 201 -15.49 -5.72 6.64
N GLU A 202 -14.86 -5.44 7.77
CA GLU A 202 -15.44 -4.61 8.83
C GLU A 202 -15.63 -3.15 8.38
N ARG A 203 -14.65 -2.58 7.67
CA ARG A 203 -14.78 -1.25 7.07
C ARG A 203 -15.93 -1.21 6.08
N THR A 204 -15.95 -2.11 5.11
CA THR A 204 -16.98 -2.16 4.07
C THR A 204 -18.37 -2.25 4.70
N ARG A 205 -18.56 -3.15 5.66
CA ARG A 205 -19.83 -3.27 6.39
C ARG A 205 -20.27 -1.97 7.05
N ARG A 206 -19.34 -1.28 7.73
CA ARG A 206 -19.63 0.01 8.38
C ARG A 206 -20.00 1.08 7.36
N ASN A 207 -19.20 1.23 6.30
CA ASN A 207 -19.36 2.29 5.31
C ASN A 207 -20.65 2.12 4.50
N VAL A 208 -20.98 0.89 4.08
CA VAL A 208 -22.23 0.57 3.37
C VAL A 208 -23.43 0.85 4.27
N LEU A 209 -23.37 0.47 5.55
CA LEU A 209 -24.45 0.76 6.50
C LEU A 209 -24.64 2.26 6.72
N GLU A 210 -23.55 3.01 6.94
CA GLU A 210 -23.60 4.44 7.22
C GLU A 210 -24.00 5.29 5.99
N SER A 211 -23.57 4.89 4.79
CA SER A 211 -23.75 5.70 3.57
C SER A 211 -24.93 5.25 2.71
N GLU A 212 -25.18 3.95 2.62
CA GLU A 212 -26.24 3.36 1.77
C GLU A 212 -27.45 2.88 2.59
N GLY A 213 -27.36 2.82 3.92
CA GLY A 213 -28.48 2.45 4.81
C GLY A 213 -28.89 0.97 4.71
N ARG A 214 -28.04 0.12 4.14
CA ARG A 214 -28.29 -1.32 3.95
C ARG A 214 -27.16 -2.18 4.50
N GLU A 215 -27.42 -3.47 4.65
CA GLU A 215 -26.38 -4.46 4.92
C GLU A 215 -25.62 -4.85 3.63
N VAL A 216 -24.41 -5.37 3.80
CA VAL A 216 -23.63 -5.96 2.70
C VAL A 216 -24.32 -7.23 2.20
N SER A 217 -24.36 -7.39 0.90
CA SER A 217 -25.00 -8.51 0.21
C SER A 217 -24.16 -9.79 0.16
N GLY A 218 -22.84 -9.70 0.35
CA GLY A 218 -21.96 -10.86 0.27
C GLY A 218 -20.52 -10.65 0.71
N ASP A 219 -19.69 -11.65 0.39
CA ASP A 219 -18.24 -11.66 0.62
C ASP A 219 -17.51 -11.25 -0.67
N ASP A 220 -16.83 -10.10 -0.63
CA ASP A 220 -16.02 -9.59 -1.74
C ASP A 220 -14.61 -10.21 -1.75
N ARG A 221 -14.55 -11.52 -1.99
CA ARG A 221 -13.27 -12.25 -2.06
C ARG A 221 -12.45 -11.84 -3.29
N LEU A 222 -13.09 -11.68 -4.44
CA LEU A 222 -12.42 -11.34 -5.69
C LEU A 222 -11.83 -9.92 -5.65
N GLY A 223 -12.57 -8.94 -5.14
CA GLY A 223 -12.06 -7.58 -4.94
C GLY A 223 -10.90 -7.54 -3.95
N PHE A 224 -10.96 -8.33 -2.87
CA PHE A 224 -9.84 -8.47 -1.94
C PHE A 224 -8.58 -9.06 -2.62
N GLU A 225 -8.72 -10.16 -3.36
CA GLU A 225 -7.59 -10.79 -4.06
C GLU A 225 -6.99 -9.86 -5.12
N LYS A 226 -7.82 -9.08 -5.80
CA LYS A 226 -7.38 -8.02 -6.73
C LYS A 226 -6.57 -6.95 -6.02
N LEU A 227 -7.04 -6.47 -4.87
CA LEU A 227 -6.33 -5.47 -4.08
C LEU A 227 -4.97 -5.99 -3.60
N GLU A 228 -4.90 -7.22 -3.10
CA GLU A 228 -3.64 -7.81 -2.62
C GLU A 228 -2.62 -7.94 -3.75
N ARG A 229 -3.02 -8.43 -4.93
CA ARG A 229 -2.15 -8.44 -6.12
C ARG A 229 -1.60 -7.04 -6.43
N LYS A 230 -2.44 -5.99 -6.31
CA LYS A 230 -1.98 -4.63 -6.57
C LYS A 230 -1.05 -4.10 -5.48
N LYS A 231 -1.27 -4.46 -4.21
CA LYS A 231 -0.33 -4.13 -3.12
C LYS A 231 1.04 -4.74 -3.38
N ASP A 232 1.09 -6.00 -3.81
CA ASP A 232 2.35 -6.69 -4.10
C ASP A 232 3.10 -6.01 -5.25
N LEU A 233 2.40 -5.65 -6.33
CA LEU A 233 2.99 -4.92 -7.46
C LEU A 233 3.53 -3.56 -7.02
N VAL A 234 2.73 -2.78 -6.31
CA VAL A 234 3.10 -1.43 -5.86
C VAL A 234 4.25 -1.44 -4.84
N ALA A 235 4.39 -2.50 -4.05
CA ALA A 235 5.51 -2.66 -3.12
C ALA A 235 6.85 -2.94 -3.83
N MET A 236 6.81 -3.42 -5.08
CA MET A 236 7.98 -3.72 -5.91
C MET A 236 8.31 -2.61 -6.91
N GLU A 237 7.39 -1.68 -7.16
CA GLU A 237 7.66 -0.49 -7.96
C GLU A 237 8.73 0.36 -7.23
N ASP A 238 9.65 0.97 -7.98
CA ASP A 238 10.64 1.93 -7.48
C ASP A 238 10.34 3.33 -8.04
N PRO A 239 9.33 4.06 -7.54
CA PRO A 239 8.90 5.27 -8.20
C PRO A 239 9.54 6.52 -7.59
N TYR A 240 10.33 6.44 -6.51
CA TYR A 240 10.63 7.61 -5.68
C TYR A 240 12.07 7.69 -5.17
N SER A 241 12.95 8.28 -5.99
CA SER A 241 14.35 8.64 -5.71
C SER A 241 14.59 9.61 -4.52
N ASP A 242 13.55 10.12 -3.85
CA ASP A 242 13.70 11.00 -2.67
C ASP A 242 13.87 10.23 -1.34
N GLU A 243 14.06 8.91 -1.42
CA GLU A 243 14.30 8.03 -0.27
C GLU A 243 15.78 7.97 0.15
N GLY A 244 16.70 8.51 -0.66
CA GLY A 244 18.11 8.70 -0.34
C GLY A 244 18.44 10.17 -0.06
N GLY A 245 18.79 10.50 1.18
CA GLY A 245 19.14 11.87 1.55
C GLY A 245 19.29 12.08 3.04
N ALA A 246 20.09 11.23 3.70
CA ALA A 246 20.59 11.49 5.05
C ALA A 246 22.03 10.96 5.15
N GLY A 247 23.00 11.84 4.88
CA GLY A 247 24.40 11.71 5.28
C GLY A 247 25.25 10.70 4.51
N GLU A 248 25.69 11.05 3.31
CA GLU A 248 27.03 10.63 2.88
C GLU A 248 28.02 11.52 3.62
N ASP A 249 28.48 11.06 4.79
CA ASP A 249 29.72 11.58 5.34
C ASP A 249 30.84 10.88 4.56
N GLU A 250 31.45 11.67 3.69
CA GLU A 250 32.77 11.44 3.13
C GLU A 250 33.76 11.18 4.29
N ASP A 251 34.25 9.95 4.40
CA ASP A 251 35.57 9.70 4.98
C ASP A 251 36.34 8.82 3.99
N GLY A 252 36.92 9.49 3.00
CA GLY A 252 38.07 8.94 2.30
C GLY A 252 39.31 9.12 3.17
N VAL A 253 39.96 8.01 3.54
CA VAL A 253 41.42 7.94 3.68
C VAL A 253 41.88 6.55 3.25
N ASP A 254 42.82 6.60 2.30
CA ASP A 254 43.58 5.54 1.65
C ASP A 254 44.36 4.61 2.60
N GLY A 255 44.76 3.44 2.09
CA GLY A 255 45.88 2.69 2.64
C GLY A 255 45.90 1.21 2.26
N GLU A 256 46.57 0.91 1.15
CA GLU A 256 46.97 -0.40 0.62
C GLU A 256 47.60 -1.35 1.66
N GLU A 257 47.43 -2.67 1.51
CA GLU A 257 48.49 -3.58 1.06
C GLU A 257 48.02 -5.05 1.08
N ASP A 258 48.37 -5.73 -0.01
CA ASP A 258 48.18 -7.15 -0.31
C ASP A 258 48.94 -8.06 0.66
N GLU A 259 48.48 -9.31 0.84
CA GLU A 259 49.37 -10.48 0.87
C GLU A 259 48.55 -11.76 0.64
N ASP A 260 48.77 -12.35 -0.54
CA ASP A 260 48.38 -13.70 -0.95
C ASP A 260 49.03 -14.77 -0.05
N GLU A 261 48.35 -15.89 0.19
CA GLU A 261 49.02 -17.19 0.23
C GLU A 261 48.04 -18.35 -0.05
N ASP A 262 48.20 -18.93 -1.23
CA ASP A 262 47.64 -20.20 -1.70
C ASP A 262 48.06 -21.39 -0.84
N SER A 263 47.19 -22.40 -0.70
CA SER A 263 47.61 -23.79 -0.91
C SER A 263 46.44 -24.74 -1.20
N GLU A 264 46.48 -25.30 -2.40
CA GLU A 264 45.75 -26.43 -2.98
C GLU A 264 45.91 -27.77 -2.23
N ALA A 265 44.92 -28.67 -2.42
CA ALA A 265 44.96 -30.15 -2.49
C ALA A 265 43.62 -30.72 -1.97
N ASP A 266 42.65 -31.07 -2.83
CA ASP A 266 42.54 -32.32 -3.61
C ASP A 266 42.78 -33.59 -2.77
N GLU A 267 41.75 -34.43 -2.62
CA GLU A 267 41.77 -35.84 -3.05
C GLU A 267 40.34 -36.43 -2.99
N SER A 268 39.88 -36.79 -4.19
CA SER A 268 38.94 -37.85 -4.61
C SER A 268 38.45 -38.91 -3.61
N LEU A 269 37.23 -39.42 -3.83
CA LEU A 269 36.99 -40.85 -4.07
C LEU A 269 35.61 -41.10 -4.74
N GLU A 270 35.70 -41.92 -5.78
CA GLU A 270 34.75 -42.40 -6.79
C GLU A 270 33.64 -43.31 -6.20
N GLU A 271 32.40 -43.20 -6.72
CA GLU A 271 31.72 -44.08 -7.71
C GLU A 271 31.16 -45.40 -7.13
N ASP A 272 29.86 -45.65 -7.41
CA ASP A 272 29.39 -46.88 -8.08
C ASP A 272 27.86 -46.79 -8.28
N ASP A 273 27.50 -46.56 -9.55
CA ASP A 273 26.71 -47.44 -10.43
C ASP A 273 25.31 -47.91 -10.01
N GLU A 274 24.26 -47.45 -10.70
CA GLU A 274 23.70 -47.94 -11.97
C GLU A 274 22.56 -48.94 -11.72
N ASP A 275 21.38 -48.63 -12.27
CA ASP A 275 20.59 -49.56 -13.09
C ASP A 275 19.35 -48.84 -13.64
N GLU A 276 19.58 -48.23 -14.79
CA GLU A 276 18.92 -48.49 -16.07
C GLU A 276 17.47 -49.04 -16.15
N ASN A 277 16.77 -48.42 -17.11
CA ASN A 277 15.77 -48.97 -18.04
C ASN A 277 14.27 -48.84 -17.74
N GLY A 278 13.59 -48.22 -18.70
CA GLY A 278 12.19 -48.52 -18.99
C GLY A 278 11.41 -47.39 -19.65
N ASP A 279 11.84 -47.00 -20.85
CA ASP A 279 11.02 -46.27 -21.82
C ASP A 279 9.67 -47.00 -22.03
N ASP A 280 8.57 -46.26 -22.13
CA ASP A 280 7.49 -46.57 -23.08
C ASP A 280 6.51 -45.41 -23.17
N CYS A 281 6.57 -44.77 -24.34
CA CYS A 281 5.57 -43.84 -24.85
C CYS A 281 4.36 -44.65 -25.31
N ASP A 282 3.15 -44.28 -24.93
CA ASP A 282 2.02 -44.52 -25.83
C ASP A 282 0.93 -43.47 -25.71
N SER A 283 0.49 -43.04 -26.90
CA SER A 283 -0.50 -42.00 -27.12
C SER A 283 -1.88 -42.64 -27.29
N ASN A 284 -2.91 -41.85 -26.97
CA ASN A 284 -4.21 -41.73 -27.65
C ASN A 284 -5.46 -41.94 -26.80
N ASP A 285 -6.32 -40.94 -26.95
CA ASP A 285 -7.77 -40.98 -27.14
C ASP A 285 -8.61 -41.81 -26.19
N PHE A 286 -9.47 -41.11 -25.45
CA PHE A 286 -10.85 -41.55 -25.28
C PHE A 286 -11.83 -40.36 -25.29
N ASP A 287 -12.91 -40.58 -26.04
CA ASP A 287 -14.13 -39.79 -26.24
C ASP A 287 -14.74 -39.12 -24.99
#